data_AF-A0A7J2KTR2-F1
#
_entry.id   AF-A0A7J2KTR2-F1
#
_cell.length_a   1.000
_cell.length_b   1.000
_cell.length_c   1.000
_cell.angle_alpha   90.00
_cell.angle_beta   90.00
_cell.angle_gamma   90.00
#
_symmetry.space_group_name_H-M   'P 1'
#
loop_
_entity.id
_entity.type
_entity.pdbx_description
1 polymer ?
#
loop_
_entity_poly.entity_id
_entity_poly.type
_entity_poly.pdbx_seq_one_letter_code
_entity_poly.pdbx_strand_id
1 'polypeptide(L)'
;IIPYSAKRIPGDLSSFKLEEYIKEMARVAEECYRVLKPGKHCAVLIGNTRKYKHYVPIATRVLLAFLDAGFILREEVIKLQWKMKTTRESWRGKYDFLLIAHEHLYIFRKLEEGESPTKYKRSMKWL
;
A
#
# COMPACT_ATOMS: atom_id res chain seq x y z
N ILE A 1 -14.24 3.19 5.05
CA ILE A 1 -13.11 2.82 5.93
C ILE A 1 -13.74 2.34 7.23
N ILE A 2 -13.34 1.19 7.76
CA ILE A 2 -13.87 0.69 9.04
C ILE A 2 -13.23 1.54 10.13
N PRO A 3 -14.02 2.24 10.98
CA PRO A 3 -13.46 2.97 12.11
C PRO A 3 -12.93 1.96 13.14
N TYR A 4 -11.62 2.01 13.40
CA TYR A 4 -10.99 1.18 14.42
C TYR A 4 -11.14 1.78 15.83
N SER A 5 -11.47 3.06 15.92
CA SER A 5 -11.61 3.82 17.15
C SER A 5 -12.95 4.58 17.16
N ALA A 6 -13.64 4.57 18.31
CA ALA A 6 -14.90 5.29 18.49
C ALA A 6 -14.73 6.81 18.63
N LYS A 7 -13.51 7.25 18.97
CA LYS A 7 -13.09 8.65 19.07
C LYS A 7 -11.89 8.87 18.17
N ARG A 8 -11.75 10.07 17.62
CA ARG A 8 -10.60 10.44 16.79
C ARG A 8 -9.33 10.44 17.64
N ILE A 9 -8.47 9.45 17.43
CA ILE A 9 -7.18 9.34 18.12
C ILE A 9 -6.16 10.16 17.32
N PRO A 10 -5.42 11.10 17.94
CA PRO A 10 -4.34 11.82 17.26
C PRO A 10 -3.33 10.84 16.64
N GLY A 11 -3.02 11.02 15.36
CA GLY A 11 -2.12 10.12 14.61
C GLY A 11 -2.77 8.84 14.05
N ASP A 12 -4.07 8.63 14.26
CA ASP A 12 -4.80 7.52 13.64
C ASP A 12 -5.04 7.77 12.15
N LEU A 13 -4.17 7.15 11.33
CA LEU A 13 -4.19 7.18 9.88
C LEU A 13 -5.53 6.75 9.28
N SER A 14 -6.30 5.89 9.97
CA SER A 14 -7.60 5.42 9.47
C SER A 14 -8.65 6.52 9.40
N SER A 15 -8.44 7.64 10.10
CA SER A 15 -9.33 8.79 10.12
C SER A 15 -8.96 9.89 9.11
N PHE A 16 -7.88 9.70 8.35
CA PHE A 16 -7.32 10.73 7.47
C PHE A 16 -8.04 10.75 6.12
N LYS A 17 -8.04 11.92 5.47
CA LYS A 17 -8.41 12.00 4.05
C LYS A 17 -7.33 11.33 3.21
N LEU A 18 -7.67 10.93 1.98
CA LEU A 18 -6.76 10.18 1.11
C LEU A 18 -5.41 10.88 0.93
N GLU A 19 -5.43 12.18 0.68
CA GLU A 19 -4.23 12.98 0.43
C GLU A 19 -3.31 13.03 1.67
N GLU A 20 -3.90 13.24 2.85
CA GLU A 20 -3.19 13.23 4.13
C GLU A 20 -2.67 11.82 4.46
N TYR A 21 -3.48 10.79 4.21
CA TYR A 21 -3.10 9.39 4.39
C TYR A 21 -1.87 9.04 3.55
N ILE A 22 -1.82 9.42 2.27
CA ILE A 22 -0.67 9.15 1.41
C ILE A 22 0.57 9.90 1.90
N LYS A 23 0.43 11.16 2.34
CA LYS A 23 1.54 11.93 2.92
C LYS A 23 2.10 11.25 4.17
N GLU A 24 1.23 10.80 5.07
CA GLU A 24 1.69 10.09 6.26
C GLU A 24 2.25 8.71 5.95
N MET A 25 1.75 8.00 4.94
CA MET A 25 2.34 6.74 4.49
C MET A 25 3.77 6.92 3.96
N ALA A 26 4.13 8.07 3.40
CA ALA A 26 5.52 8.38 3.07
C ALA A 26 6.40 8.47 4.34
N ARG A 27 5.90 9.12 5.41
CA ARG A 27 6.60 9.16 6.71
C ARG A 27 6.74 7.77 7.33
N VAL A 28 5.69 6.95 7.21
CA VAL A 28 5.73 5.53 7.62
C VAL A 28 6.80 4.78 6.83
N ALA A 29 6.88 4.99 5.52
CA ALA A 29 7.88 4.35 4.67
C ALA A 29 9.31 4.74 5.06
N GLU A 30 9.57 6.03 5.29
CA GLU A 30 10.86 6.54 5.77
C GLU A 30 11.27 5.90 7.10
N GLU A 31 10.35 5.84 8.07
CA GLU A 31 10.62 5.23 9.37
C GLU A 31 10.81 3.72 9.27
N CYS A 32 10.00 3.02 8.47
CA CYS A 32 10.20 1.61 8.16
C CYS A 32 11.58 1.36 7.55
N TYR A 33 12.03 2.22 6.64
CA TYR A 33 13.36 2.12 6.04
C TYR A 33 14.47 2.36 7.05
N ARG A 34 14.32 3.38 7.91
CA ARG A 34 15.28 3.75 8.94
C ARG A 34 15.54 2.61 9.92
N VAL A 35 14.47 1.97 10.42
CA VAL A 35 14.58 0.91 11.45
C VAL A 35 14.91 -0.46 10.89
N LEU A 36 14.61 -0.72 9.62
CA LEU A 36 14.89 -2.03 9.02
C LEU A 36 16.40 -2.24 8.85
N LYS A 37 16.89 -3.41 9.28
CA LYS A 37 18.28 -3.81 9.07
C LYS A 37 18.58 -3.99 7.57
N PRO A 38 19.80 -3.69 7.10
CA PRO A 38 20.24 -4.01 5.74
C PRO A 38 19.92 -5.46 5.37
N GLY A 39 19.55 -5.69 4.11
CA GLY A 39 19.21 -7.02 3.59
C GLY A 39 17.82 -7.57 3.94
N LYS A 40 17.12 -6.97 4.90
CA LYS A 40 15.83 -7.46 5.39
C LYS A 40 14.65 -6.91 4.59
N HIS A 41 13.47 -7.43 4.90
CA HIS A 41 12.23 -7.20 4.16
C HIS A 41 11.19 -6.45 4.99
N CYS A 42 10.44 -5.60 4.31
CA CYS A 42 9.24 -4.94 4.84
C CYS A 42 8.06 -5.35 3.94
N ALA A 43 6.96 -5.80 4.54
CA ALA A 43 5.78 -6.24 3.77
C ALA A 43 4.58 -5.36 4.11
N VAL A 44 3.87 -4.91 3.07
CA VAL A 44 2.68 -4.05 3.21
C VAL A 44 1.54 -4.64 2.39
N LEU A 45 0.46 -5.02 3.08
CA LEU A 45 -0.80 -5.42 2.44
C LEU A 45 -1.70 -4.19 2.33
N ILE A 46 -2.12 -3.86 1.11
CA ILE A 46 -2.93 -2.68 0.85
C ILE A 46 -4.00 -2.95 -0.22
N GLY A 47 -5.22 -2.50 0.08
CA GLY A 47 -6.36 -2.57 -0.82
C GLY A 47 -6.61 -1.24 -1.52
N ASN A 48 -7.05 -1.33 -2.77
CA ASN A 48 -7.56 -0.17 -3.49
C ASN A 48 -9.03 0.09 -3.12
N THR A 49 -9.50 1.29 -3.41
CA THR A 49 -10.90 1.66 -3.17
C THR A 49 -11.55 2.25 -4.40
N ARG A 50 -12.82 2.63 -4.28
CA ARG A 50 -13.60 3.25 -5.35
C ARG A 50 -14.31 4.48 -4.79
N LYS A 51 -14.30 5.57 -5.56
CA LYS A 51 -15.04 6.81 -5.26
C LYS A 51 -15.75 7.27 -6.54
N TYR A 52 -17.03 7.60 -6.45
CA TYR A 52 -17.84 8.00 -7.63
C TYR A 52 -17.73 7.01 -8.80
N LYS A 53 -17.82 5.70 -8.51
CA LYS A 53 -17.61 4.61 -9.48
C LYS A 53 -16.23 4.54 -10.14
N HIS A 54 -15.27 5.40 -9.78
CA HIS A 54 -13.91 5.38 -10.32
C HIS A 54 -12.92 4.71 -9.37
N TYR A 55 -11.99 3.95 -9.95
CA TYR A 55 -10.95 3.25 -9.21
C TYR A 55 -9.98 4.26 -8.59
N VAL A 56 -9.66 4.08 -7.32
CA VAL A 56 -8.70 4.89 -6.59
C VAL A 56 -7.47 4.03 -6.28
N PRO A 57 -6.35 4.23 -6.97
CA PRO A 57 -5.16 3.36 -6.89
C PRO A 57 -4.30 3.71 -5.66
N ILE A 58 -4.83 3.46 -4.46
CA ILE A 58 -4.11 3.67 -3.20
C ILE A 58 -2.85 2.81 -3.14
N ALA A 59 -2.94 1.55 -3.56
CA ALA A 59 -1.82 0.61 -3.55
C ALA A 59 -0.63 1.13 -4.35
N THR A 60 -0.87 1.67 -5.55
CA THR A 60 0.18 2.27 -6.38
C THR A 60 0.83 3.48 -5.70
N ARG A 61 0.06 4.33 -5.04
CA ARG A 61 0.61 5.50 -4.32
C ARG A 61 1.46 5.08 -3.12
N VAL A 62 1.04 4.04 -2.40
CA VAL A 62 1.83 3.46 -1.31
C VAL A 62 3.10 2.79 -1.84
N LEU A 63 3.02 2.05 -2.94
CA LEU A 63 4.19 1.48 -3.62
C LEU A 63 5.23 2.56 -3.92
N LEU A 64 4.81 3.65 -4.58
CA LEU A 64 5.70 4.76 -4.91
C LEU A 64 6.32 5.40 -3.67
N ALA A 65 5.55 5.62 -2.60
CA ALA A 65 6.06 6.18 -1.35
C ALA A 65 7.17 5.31 -0.73
N PHE A 66 7.05 3.99 -0.79
CA PHE A 66 8.09 3.08 -0.29
C PHE A 66 9.32 3.05 -1.20
N LEU A 67 9.14 3.09 -2.53
CA LEU A 67 10.26 3.20 -3.46
C LEU A 67 11.01 4.54 -3.30
N ASP A 68 10.28 5.64 -3.07
CA ASP A 68 10.82 6.96 -2.79
C ASP A 68 11.66 7.00 -1.50
N ALA A 69 11.28 6.22 -0.48
CA ALA A 69 12.03 6.07 0.77
C ALA A 69 13.35 5.29 0.61
N GLY A 70 13.61 4.68 -0.56
CA GLY A 70 14.84 3.97 -0.87
C GLY A 70 14.74 2.44 -0.82
N PHE A 71 13.53 1.89 -0.61
CA PHE A 71 13.30 0.46 -0.78
C PHE A 71 13.42 0.03 -2.24
N ILE A 72 13.71 -1.25 -2.45
CA ILE A 72 13.53 -1.90 -3.74
C ILE A 72 12.34 -2.86 -3.65
N LEU A 73 11.55 -2.96 -4.71
CA LEU A 73 10.46 -3.93 -4.80
C LEU A 73 11.05 -5.32 -5.09
N ARG A 74 10.79 -6.27 -4.19
CA ARG A 74 11.20 -7.67 -4.37
C ARG A 74 10.10 -8.49 -5.02
N GLU A 75 8.88 -8.39 -4.49
CA GLU A 75 7.72 -9.13 -4.99
C GLU A 75 6.45 -8.27 -4.89
N GLU A 76 5.55 -8.46 -5.84
CA GLU A 76 4.16 -8.03 -5.74
C GLU A 76 3.28 -9.29 -5.76
N VAL A 77 2.61 -9.55 -4.64
CA VAL A 77 1.70 -10.69 -4.50
C VAL A 77 0.26 -10.18 -4.59
N ILE A 78 -0.51 -10.73 -5.51
CA ILE A 78 -1.94 -10.42 -5.65
C ILE A 78 -2.75 -11.35 -4.77
N LYS A 79 -3.31 -10.80 -3.68
CA LYS A 79 -4.18 -11.53 -2.77
C LYS A 79 -5.62 -11.44 -3.27
N LEU A 80 -6.10 -12.52 -3.87
CA LEU A 80 -7.52 -12.67 -4.21
C LEU A 80 -8.38 -12.71 -2.96
N GLN A 81 -9.41 -11.89 -2.93
CA GLN A 81 -10.35 -11.79 -1.83
C GLN A 81 -11.48 -12.80 -1.97
N TRP A 82 -11.68 -13.63 -0.94
CA TRP A 82 -12.77 -14.60 -0.90
C TRP A 82 -13.77 -14.19 0.17
N LYS A 83 -15.07 -14.34 -0.11
CA LYS A 83 -16.16 -14.14 0.86
C LYS A 83 -16.24 -12.73 1.49
N MET A 84 -15.85 -11.67 0.76
CA MET A 84 -15.90 -10.29 1.25
C MET A 84 -17.30 -9.87 1.73
N LYS A 85 -17.39 -9.48 3.00
CA LYS A 85 -18.62 -9.02 3.65
C LYS A 85 -19.24 -7.83 2.90
N THR A 86 -18.45 -6.81 2.58
CA THR A 86 -18.92 -5.61 1.87
C THR A 86 -19.46 -5.94 0.48
N THR A 87 -18.82 -6.87 -0.25
CA THR A 87 -19.35 -7.32 -1.55
C THR A 87 -20.70 -8.01 -1.38
N ARG A 88 -20.82 -8.84 -0.35
CA ARG A 88 -22.06 -9.54 0.01
C ARG A 88 -23.13 -8.65 0.63
N GLU A 89 -22.83 -7.49 1.17
CA GLU A 89 -23.82 -6.67 1.87
C GLU A 89 -24.19 -5.43 1.07
N SER A 90 -23.23 -4.86 0.35
CA SER A 90 -23.38 -3.57 -0.33
C SER A 90 -23.22 -3.65 -1.85
N TRP A 91 -22.68 -4.76 -2.39
CA TRP A 91 -22.39 -4.89 -3.84
C TRP A 91 -23.03 -6.14 -4.49
N ARG A 92 -24.27 -6.48 -4.12
CA ARG A 92 -25.01 -7.64 -4.71
C ARG A 92 -25.66 -7.38 -6.08
N GLY A 93 -25.40 -6.25 -6.73
CA GLY A 93 -26.05 -5.86 -7.99
C GLY A 93 -25.21 -6.07 -9.26
N LYS A 94 -25.80 -5.74 -10.42
CA LYS A 94 -25.08 -5.50 -11.67
C LYS A 94 -24.66 -4.03 -11.72
N TYR A 95 -23.40 -3.77 -12.06
CA TYR A 95 -22.85 -2.43 -12.13
C TYR A 95 -22.22 -2.20 -13.51
N ASP A 96 -22.14 -0.93 -13.89
CA ASP A 96 -21.41 -0.43 -15.07
C ASP A 96 -19.89 -0.37 -14.86
N PHE A 97 -19.38 -0.99 -13.79
CA PHE A 97 -17.96 -1.08 -13.47
C PHE A 97 -17.63 -2.43 -12.80
N LEU A 98 -16.34 -2.76 -12.80
CA LEU A 98 -15.84 -4.00 -12.21
C LEU A 98 -15.61 -3.88 -10.69
N LEU A 99 -16.00 -4.92 -9.95
CA LEU A 99 -15.73 -5.01 -8.51
C LEU A 99 -14.25 -5.31 -8.26
N ILE A 100 -13.71 -4.71 -7.20
CA ILE A 100 -12.34 -4.97 -6.76
C ILE A 100 -12.35 -6.28 -5.97
N ALA A 101 -11.59 -7.27 -6.45
CA ALA A 101 -11.55 -8.61 -5.88
C ALA A 101 -10.15 -9.00 -5.37
N HIS A 102 -9.23 -8.03 -5.24
CA HIS A 102 -7.87 -8.28 -4.79
C HIS A 102 -7.30 -7.16 -3.92
N GLU A 103 -6.27 -7.50 -3.16
CA GLU A 103 -5.35 -6.59 -2.49
C GLU A 103 -3.93 -6.85 -2.98
N HIS A 104 -3.07 -5.84 -2.87
CA HIS A 104 -1.66 -5.96 -3.18
C HIS A 104 -0.88 -6.20 -1.89
N LEU A 105 -0.09 -7.27 -1.84
CA LEU A 105 0.94 -7.46 -0.83
C LEU A 105 2.29 -7.15 -1.47
N TYR A 106 2.82 -5.99 -1.14
CA TYR A 106 4.16 -5.60 -1.57
C TYR A 106 5.20 -6.15 -0.60
N ILE A 107 6.25 -6.76 -1.14
CA ILE A 107 7.43 -7.16 -0.38
C ILE A 107 8.59 -6.27 -0.82
N PHE A 108 8.95 -5.35 0.06
CA PHE A 108 10.08 -4.45 -0.10
C PHE A 108 11.33 -5.05 0.53
N ARG A 109 12.50 -4.68 -0.01
CA ARG A 109 13.80 -5.04 0.54
C ARG A 109 14.66 -3.80 0.72
N LYS A 110 15.39 -3.73 1.83
CA LYS A 110 16.50 -2.80 2.00
C LYS A 110 17.78 -3.45 1.50
N LEU A 111 18.56 -2.73 0.71
CA LEU A 111 19.85 -3.23 0.21
C LEU A 111 20.78 -3.60 1.37
N GLU A 112 21.65 -4.57 1.14
CA GLU A 112 22.77 -4.87 2.04
C GLU A 112 23.81 -3.76 1.98
N GLU A 113 24.65 -3.66 3.02
CA GLU A 113 25.76 -2.71 3.01
C GLU A 113 26.75 -3.04 1.87
N GLY A 114 27.09 -2.04 1.07
CA GLY A 114 27.97 -2.20 -0.09
C GLY A 114 27.32 -2.85 -1.33
N GLU A 115 26.03 -3.20 -1.27
CA GLU A 115 25.32 -3.78 -2.40
C GLU A 115 25.06 -2.73 -3.50
N SER A 116 25.46 -3.05 -4.74
CA SER A 116 25.24 -2.15 -5.88
C SER A 116 23.76 -2.12 -6.29
N PRO A 117 23.11 -0.92 -6.31
CA PRO A 117 21.70 -0.81 -6.70
C PRO A 117 21.48 -1.00 -8.21
N THR A 118 22.54 -1.01 -9.02
CA THR A 118 22.44 -1.00 -10.49
C THR A 118 21.68 -2.19 -11.06
N LYS A 119 21.78 -3.36 -10.41
CA LYS A 119 21.06 -4.58 -10.79
C LYS A 119 19.54 -4.45 -10.61
N TYR A 120 19.09 -3.55 -9.73
CA TYR A 120 17.69 -3.43 -9.33
C TYR A 120 17.02 -2.14 -9.84
N LYS A 121 17.66 -1.38 -10.74
CA LYS A 121 17.13 -0.08 -11.23
C LYS A 121 15.67 -0.13 -11.69
N ARG A 122 15.22 -1.24 -12.28
CA ARG A 122 13.84 -1.42 -12.76
C ARG A 122 12.83 -1.71 -11.65
N SER A 123 13.31 -2.09 -10.47
CA SER A 123 12.53 -2.38 -9.26
C SER A 123 12.66 -1.28 -8.19
N MET A 124 13.26 -0.15 -8.55
CA MET A 124 13.46 1.02 -7.70
C MET A 124 12.57 2.17 -8.18
N LYS A 125 12.60 3.29 -7.45
CA LYS A 125 12.00 4.55 -7.89
C LYS A 125 12.39 4.85 -9.35
N TRP A 126 11.39 5.11 -10.18
CA TRP A 126 11.58 5.52 -11.56
C TRP A 126 12.10 6.97 -11.60
N LEU A 127 13.20 7.17 -12.33
CA LEU A 127 13.76 8.49 -12.65
C LEU A 127 13.33 8.89 -14.06
#